data_AF-A0A258H5G5-F1
#
_entry.id   AF-A0A258H5G5-F1
#
_cell.length_a   1.000
_cell.length_b   1.000
_cell.length_c   1.000
_cell.angle_alpha   90.00
_cell.angle_beta   90.00
_cell.angle_gamma   90.00
#
_symmetry.space_group_name_H-M   'P 1'
#
loop_
_entity.id
_entity.type
_entity.pdbx_description
1 polymer ?
#
loop_
_entity_poly.entity_id
_entity_poly.type
_entity_poly.pdbx_seq_one_letter_code
_entity_poly.pdbx_strand_id
1 'polypeptide(L)' 'MPSFAIYLAGFLVLSAGVLFGAYLLGVPTQWVGVIGLVLVGFGVMVGVVKTRRPDAPAASDPPSE' A
#
# COMPACT_ATOMS: atom_id res chain seq x y z
N MET A 1 -5.59 -10.15 11.49
CA MET A 1 -6.18 -10.48 10.17
C MET A 1 -5.04 -10.77 9.21
N PRO A 2 -4.77 -12.03 8.87
CA PRO A 2 -3.64 -12.44 8.01
C PRO A 2 -3.67 -11.82 6.61
N SER A 3 -4.81 -11.28 6.18
CA SER A 3 -5.04 -10.65 4.89
C SER A 3 -4.23 -9.36 4.64
N PHE A 4 -3.87 -8.59 5.68
CA PHE A 4 -3.06 -7.37 5.49
C PHE A 4 -1.62 -7.69 5.06
N ALA A 5 -0.99 -8.67 5.72
CA ALA A 5 0.36 -9.09 5.40
C ALA A 5 0.47 -9.62 3.97
N ILE A 6 -0.55 -10.32 3.48
CA ILE A 6 -0.61 -10.83 2.10
C ILE A 6 -0.76 -9.68 1.10
N TYR A 7 -1.58 -8.66 1.40
CA TYR A 7 -1.70 -7.48 0.56
C TYR A 7 -0.39 -6.70 0.45
N LEU A 8 0.29 -6.50 1.59
CA LEU A 8 1.58 -5.81 1.64
C LEU A 8 2.68 -6.62 0.91
N ALA A 9 2.69 -7.94 1.09
CA ALA A 9 3.59 -8.83 0.38
C ALA A 9 3.34 -8.77 -1.14
N GLY A 10 2.08 -8.83 -1.58
CA GLY A 10 1.71 -8.66 -2.99
C GLY A 10 2.15 -7.31 -3.56
N PHE A 11 1.99 -6.22 -2.78
CA PHE A 11 2.44 -4.89 -3.17
C PHE A 11 3.96 -4.78 -3.31
N LEU A 12 4.72 -5.40 -2.41
CA LEU A 12 6.19 -5.46 -2.49
C LEU A 12 6.64 -6.26 -3.72
N VAL A 13 6.00 -7.40 -3.99
CA VAL A 13 6.30 -8.23 -5.16
C VAL A 13 5.98 -7.47 -6.46
N LEU A 14 4.82 -6.80 -6.52
CA LEU A 14 4.45 -5.94 -7.65
C LEU A 14 5.49 -4.84 -7.87
N SER A 15 5.89 -4.15 -6.79
CA SER A 15 6.85 -3.05 -6.87
C SER A 15 8.23 -3.52 -7.36
N ALA A 16 8.71 -4.66 -6.84
CA ALA A 16 9.95 -5.28 -7.29
C ALA A 16 9.88 -5.70 -8.76
N GLY A 17 8.75 -6.26 -9.22
CA GLY A 17 8.53 -6.64 -10.61
C GLY A 17 8.55 -5.44 -11.57
N VAL A 18 7.94 -4.32 -11.19
CA VAL A 18 7.97 -3.08 -11.98
C VAL A 18 9.39 -2.53 -12.10
N LEU A 19 10.14 -2.49 -11.00
CA LEU A 19 11.52 -2.00 -10.99
C LEU A 19 12.45 -2.90 -11.81
N PHE A 20 12.30 -4.21 -11.65
CA PHE A 20 13.08 -5.20 -12.39
C PHE A 20 12.74 -5.19 -13.88
N GLY A 21 11.46 -5.08 -14.23
CA GLY A 21 11.01 -4.93 -15.61
C GLY A 21 11.56 -3.66 -16.25
N ALA A 22 11.45 -2.50 -15.57
CA ALA A 22 12.02 -1.25 -16.06
C ALA A 22 13.53 -1.34 -16.29
N TYR A 23 14.25 -2.03 -15.40
CA TYR A 23 15.68 -2.30 -15.56
C TYR A 23 15.96 -3.16 -16.80
N LEU A 24 15.19 -4.24 -17.04
CA LEU A 24 15.33 -5.09 -18.22
C LEU A 24 14.97 -4.38 -19.53
N LEU A 25 14.01 -3.46 -19.50
CA LEU A 25 13.63 -2.63 -20.65
C LEU A 25 14.72 -1.61 -21.03
N GLY A 26 15.80 -1.50 -20.27
CA GLY A 26 16.87 -0.52 -20.52
C GLY A 26 16.46 0.91 -20.14
N VAL A 27 15.45 1.06 -19.29
CA VAL A 27 15.04 2.38 -18.79
C VAL A 27 16.22 3.00 -18.03
N PRO A 28 16.55 4.28 -18.25
CA PRO A 28 17.66 4.93 -17.55
C PRO A 28 17.53 4.78 -16.03
N THR A 29 18.63 4.47 -15.34
CA THR A 29 18.64 4.18 -13.90
C THR A 29 18.02 5.29 -13.05
N GLN A 30 18.14 6.55 -13.50
CA GLN A 30 17.49 7.69 -12.87
C GLN A 30 15.97 7.55 -12.82
N TRP A 31 15.34 7.08 -13.90
CA TRP A 31 13.89 6.84 -13.97
C TRP A 31 13.46 5.61 -13.17
N VAL A 32 14.29 4.56 -13.11
CA VAL A 32 14.04 3.42 -12.22
C VAL A 32 14.01 3.86 -10.76
N GLY A 33 14.93 4.75 -10.36
CA GLY A 33 14.94 5.37 -9.03
C GLY A 33 13.69 6.20 -8.75
N VAL A 34 13.24 7.03 -9.70
CA VAL A 34 12.00 7.82 -9.59
C VAL A 34 10.78 6.91 -9.42
N ILE A 35 10.64 5.87 -10.24
CA ILE A 35 9.55 4.90 -10.15
C ILE A 35 9.58 4.19 -8.79
N GLY A 36 10.77 3.81 -8.32
CA GLY A 36 10.95 3.17 -7.01
C GLY A 36 10.51 4.08 -5.87
N LEU A 37 10.91 5.34 -5.90
CA LEU A 37 10.54 6.32 -4.88
C LEU A 37 9.03 6.54 -4.81
N VAL A 38 8.37 6.65 -5.96
CA VAL A 38 6.91 6.80 -6.06
C VAL A 38 6.19 5.56 -5.51
N LEU A 39 6.64 4.35 -5.87
CA LEU A 39 6.05 3.09 -5.40
C LEU A 39 6.21 2.91 -3.88
N VAL A 40 7.36 3.30 -3.32
CA VAL A 40 7.57 3.30 -1.86
C VAL A 40 6.58 4.24 -1.17
N GLY A 41 6.43 5.47 -1.68
CA GLY A 41 5.46 6.44 -1.15
C GLY A 41 4.02 5.91 -1.21
N PHE A 42 3.65 5.27 -2.33
CA PHE A 42 2.34 4.68 -2.51
C PHE A 42 2.09 3.51 -1.54
N GLY A 43 3.09 2.66 -1.32
CA GLY A 43 3.01 1.56 -0.36
C GLY A 43 2.78 2.03 1.07
N VAL A 44 3.45 3.12 1.46
CA VAL A 44 3.26 3.75 2.77
C VAL A 44 1.83 4.32 2.90
N MET A 45 1.33 5.04 1.89
CA MET A 45 -0.04 5.59 1.92
C MET A 45 -1.09 4.47 2.03
N VAL A 46 -0.96 3.39 1.26
CA VAL A 46 -1.85 2.22 1.34
C VAL A 46 -1.82 1.59 2.73
N GLY A 47 -0.63 1.48 3.33
CA GLY A 47 -0.46 1.03 4.71
C GLY A 47 -1.24 1.92 5.70
N VAL A 48 -1.06 3.24 5.61
CA VAL A 48 -1.69 4.22 6.52
C VAL A 48 -3.21 4.24 6.38
N VAL A 49 -3.74 4.23 5.15
CA VAL A 49 -5.19 4.20 4.89
C VAL A 49 -5.83 2.95 5.50
N LYS A 50 -5.16 1.79 5.45
CA LYS A 50 -5.71 0.56 6.02
C LYS A 50 -5.65 0.53 7.55
N THR A 51 -4.68 1.22 8.16
CA THR A 51 -4.61 1.37 9.63
C THR A 51 -5.62 2.36 10.18
N ARG A 52 -6.16 3.27 9.35
CA ARG A 52 -7.39 3.99 9.68
C ARG A 52 -8.57 3.01 9.62
N ARG A 53 -8.73 2.21 10.67
CA ARG A 53 -10.05 1.65 10.97
C ARG A 53 -10.99 2.84 11.16
N PRO A 54 -12.09 2.95 10.42
CA PRO A 54 -13.19 3.80 10.85
C PRO A 54 -13.52 3.37 12.26
N ASP A 55 -13.56 4.32 13.19
CA ASP A 55 -14.05 4.07 14.53
C ASP A 55 -15.41 3.36 14.40
N ALA A 56 -15.55 2.24 15.11
CA ALA A 56 -16.75 1.42 15.11
C ALA A 56 -17.99 2.33 15.28
N PRO A 57 -19.12 2.02 14.61
CA PRO A 57 -20.31 2.86 14.71
C PRO A 57 -20.63 3.04 16.18
N ALA A 58 -20.91 4.27 16.60
CA ALA A 58 -21.37 4.60 17.94
C ALA A 58 -22.56 3.70 18.31
N ALA A 59 -22.24 2.55 18.92
CA ALA A 59 -23.19 1.55 19.36
C ALA A 59 -23.53 1.91 20.79
N SER A 60 -24.37 2.93 20.97
CA SER A 60 -25.18 3.12 22.17
C SER A 60 -26.08 4.34 21.99
N ASP A 61 -27.23 4.14 21.32
CA ASP A 61 -28.46 4.82 21.71
C ASP A 61 -29.60 3.79 21.60
N PRO A 62 -29.81 3.02 22.68
CA PRO A 62 -31.12 2.92 23.30
C PRO A 62 -31.00 3.24 24.80
N PRO A 63 -32.04 3.61 25.56
CA PRO A 63 -33.44 3.92 25.25
C PRO A 63 -33.88 5.32 25.77
N SER A 64 -34.76 6.04 25.08
CA SER A 64 -35.51 7.15 25.69
C SER A 64 -36.95 6.70 25.95
N GLU A 65 -37.27 6.58 27.24
CA GLU A 65 -38.63 6.45 27.82
C GLU A 65 -39.66 7.40 27.22
#